data_AF-A0A1W2LHH2-F1
#
_entry.id   AF-A0A1W2LHH2-F1
#
_cell.length_a   1.000
_cell.length_b   1.000
_cell.length_c   1.000
_cell.angle_alpha   90.00
_cell.angle_beta   90.00
_cell.angle_gamma   90.00
#
_symmetry.space_group_name_H-M   'P 1'
#
loop_
_entity.id
_entity.type
_entity.pdbx_description
1 polymer ?
#
loop_
_entity_poly.entity_id
_entity_poly.type
_entity_poly.pdbx_seq_one_letter_code
_entity_poly.pdbx_strand_id
1 'polypeptide(L)'
;MHEHDRKLFAGIARVNADIGRVTLELFTLQPDDAAYAEALRKVGTDLVRIGVALTYRAAELDGKLIEPGDILTDPAAQEGNPP
;
A
#
# COMPACT_ATOMS: atom_id res chain seq x y z
N MET A 1 -17.90 1.28 16.18
CA MET A 1 -16.66 1.00 15.43
C MET A 1 -16.17 -0.40 15.79
N HIS A 2 -16.18 -1.30 14.81
CA HIS A 2 -15.87 -2.72 15.02
C HIS A 2 -14.36 -2.94 15.23
N GLU A 3 -13.98 -4.02 15.92
CA GLU A 3 -12.57 -4.36 16.20
C GLU A 3 -11.73 -4.46 14.92
N HIS A 4 -12.34 -4.92 13.83
CA HIS A 4 -11.73 -4.99 12.51
C HIS A 4 -11.28 -3.62 12.00
N ASP A 5 -12.14 -2.60 12.08
CA ASP A 5 -11.81 -1.24 11.61
C ASP A 5 -10.66 -0.62 12.43
N ARG A 6 -10.58 -0.93 13.73
CA ARG A 6 -9.47 -0.44 14.57
C ARG A 6 -8.15 -1.08 14.16
N LYS A 7 -8.14 -2.37 13.85
CA LYS A 7 -6.93 -3.07 13.35
C LYS A 7 -6.51 -2.51 12.00
N LEU A 8 -7.47 -2.24 11.11
CA LEU A 8 -7.19 -1.63 9.81
C LEU A 8 -6.56 -0.23 9.98
N PHE A 9 -7.15 0.64 10.79
CA PHE A 9 -6.62 2.00 11.00
C PHE A 9 -5.28 2.00 11.74
N ALA A 10 -5.05 1.07 12.69
CA ALA A 10 -3.74 0.87 13.28
C ALA A 10 -2.70 0.43 12.24
N GLY A 11 -3.11 -0.41 11.27
CA GLY A 11 -2.31 -0.75 10.11
C GLY A 11 -1.95 0.47 9.26
N ILE A 12 -2.91 1.37 9.00
CA ILE A 12 -2.69 2.61 8.22
C ILE A 12 -1.69 3.51 8.94
N ALA A 13 -1.87 3.72 10.23
CA ALA A 13 -0.94 4.51 11.04
C ALA A 13 0.48 3.94 10.99
N ARG A 14 0.63 2.61 11.02
CA ARG A 14 1.93 1.93 10.90
C ARG A 14 2.56 2.14 9.53
N VAL A 15 1.81 1.95 8.43
CA VAL A 15 2.34 2.17 7.07
C VAL A 15 2.74 3.62 6.88
N ASN A 16 1.97 4.60 7.38
CA ASN A 16 2.35 6.01 7.34
C ASN A 16 3.67 6.29 8.08
N ALA A 17 3.86 5.69 9.25
CA ALA A 17 5.12 5.81 9.98
C ALA A 17 6.29 5.16 9.21
N ASP A 18 6.06 4.00 8.59
CA ASP A 18 7.06 3.29 7.79
C ASP A 18 7.45 4.09 6.53
N ILE A 19 6.49 4.75 5.85
CA ILE A 19 6.76 5.67 4.72
C ILE A 19 7.60 6.85 5.18
N GLY A 20 7.26 7.46 6.31
CA GLY A 20 8.01 8.58 6.89
C GLY A 20 9.45 8.19 7.19
N ARG A 21 9.66 7.03 7.84
CA ARG A 21 10.99 6.50 8.12
C ARG A 21 11.78 6.23 6.83
N VAL A 22 11.20 5.52 5.86
CA VAL A 22 11.92 5.22 4.62
C VAL A 22 12.24 6.49 3.84
N THR A 23 11.33 7.46 3.78
CA THR A 23 11.62 8.76 3.15
C THR A 23 12.84 9.42 3.78
N LEU A 24 12.95 9.39 5.11
CA LEU A 24 14.13 9.90 5.83
C LEU A 24 15.38 9.07 5.53
N GLU A 25 15.29 7.73 5.51
CA GLU A 25 16.41 6.84 5.14
C GLU A 25 16.89 7.14 3.72
N LEU A 26 15.97 7.34 2.77
CA LEU A 26 16.28 7.68 1.37
C LEU A 26 16.99 9.04 1.23
N PHE A 27 16.68 10.02 2.08
CA PHE A 27 17.43 11.28 2.15
C PHE A 27 18.88 11.07 2.63
N THR A 28 19.15 10.02 3.40
CA THR A 28 20.47 9.74 3.97
C THR A 28 21.30 8.73 3.17
N LEU A 29 20.68 7.91 2.31
CA LEU A 29 21.31 6.84 1.54
C LEU A 29 21.77 7.25 0.12
N GLN A 30 21.85 8.54 -0.18
CA GLN A 30 22.08 9.08 -1.54
C GLN A 30 23.26 8.50 -2.36
N PRO A 31 24.33 7.89 -1.80
CA PRO A 31 25.37 7.24 -2.61
C PRO A 31 25.25 5.71 -2.77
N ASP A 32 24.25 5.03 -2.19
CA ASP A 32 24.08 3.57 -2.30
C ASP A 32 22.76 3.20 -2.98
N ASP A 33 22.81 3.05 -4.31
CA ASP A 33 21.67 2.70 -5.17
C ASP A 33 21.00 1.37 -4.78
N ALA A 34 21.75 0.40 -4.26
CA ALA A 34 21.21 -0.90 -3.88
C ALA A 34 20.37 -0.79 -2.61
N ALA A 35 20.87 -0.07 -1.60
CA ALA A 35 20.13 0.21 -0.38
C ALA A 35 18.89 1.09 -0.67
N TYR A 36 19.03 2.07 -1.57
CA TYR A 36 17.92 2.90 -2.03
C TYR A 36 16.81 2.08 -2.70
N ALA A 37 17.17 1.22 -3.65
CA ALA A 37 16.21 0.35 -4.34
C ALA A 37 15.50 -0.61 -3.38
N GLU A 38 16.21 -1.17 -2.40
CA GLU A 38 15.61 -2.09 -1.43
C GLU A 38 14.60 -1.38 -0.51
N ALA A 39 14.94 -0.20 -0.03
CA ALA A 39 14.04 0.61 0.77
C ALA A 39 12.75 0.96 0.00
N LEU A 40 12.86 1.31 -1.29
CA LEU A 40 11.70 1.52 -2.16
C LEU A 40 10.84 0.27 -2.34
N ARG A 41 11.44 -0.90 -2.59
CA ARG A 41 10.69 -2.16 -2.72
C ARG A 41 9.91 -2.49 -1.45
N LYS A 42 10.54 -2.26 -0.29
CA LYS A 42 9.89 -2.48 1.00
C LYS A 42 8.66 -1.58 1.15
N VAL A 43 8.78 -0.29 0.87
CA VAL A 43 7.64 0.65 0.93
C VAL A 43 6.54 0.25 -0.04
N GLY A 44 6.88 -0.05 -1.29
CA GLY A 44 5.92 -0.48 -2.30
C GLY A 44 5.14 -1.73 -1.85
N THR A 45 5.84 -2.71 -1.28
CA THR A 45 5.22 -3.94 -0.75
C THR A 45 4.24 -3.65 0.40
N ASP A 46 4.64 -2.78 1.34
CA ASP A 46 3.80 -2.42 2.49
C ASP A 46 2.56 -1.61 2.06
N LEU A 47 2.70 -0.74 1.06
CA LEU A 47 1.60 0.00 0.43
C LEU A 47 0.60 -0.94 -0.27
N VAL A 48 1.08 -1.92 -1.04
CA VAL A 48 0.21 -2.91 -1.69
C VAL A 48 -0.60 -3.69 -0.67
N ARG A 49 0.05 -4.18 0.40
CA ARG A 49 -0.62 -4.96 1.45
C ARG A 49 -1.76 -4.18 2.11
N ILE A 50 -1.55 -2.89 2.40
CA ILE A 50 -2.59 -2.08 3.02
C ILE A 50 -3.70 -1.66 2.05
N GLY A 51 -3.34 -1.36 0.80
CA GLY A 51 -4.32 -1.10 -0.26
C GLY A 51 -5.28 -2.28 -0.43
N VAL A 52 -4.73 -3.51 -0.48
CA VAL A 52 -5.52 -4.74 -0.53
C VAL A 52 -6.49 -4.86 0.65
N ALA A 53 -6.02 -4.64 1.88
CA ALA A 53 -6.85 -4.70 3.07
C ALA A 53 -7.99 -3.66 3.08
N LEU A 54 -7.71 -2.46 2.59
CA LEU A 54 -8.71 -1.38 2.46
C LEU A 54 -9.77 -1.74 1.41
N THR A 55 -9.36 -2.23 0.24
CA THR A 55 -10.26 -2.63 -0.84
C THR A 55 -11.18 -3.76 -0.41
N TYR A 56 -10.64 -4.80 0.26
CA TYR A 56 -11.45 -5.88 0.83
C TYR A 56 -12.48 -5.36 1.83
N ARG A 57 -12.07 -4.45 2.73
CA ARG A 57 -12.98 -3.90 3.73
C ARG A 57 -14.09 -3.07 3.09
N ALA A 58 -13.78 -2.26 2.08
CA ALA A 58 -14.78 -1.49 1.35
C ALA A 58 -15.82 -2.40 0.67
N ALA A 59 -15.36 -3.47 0.02
CA ALA A 59 -16.28 -4.44 -0.58
C ALA A 59 -17.15 -5.17 0.43
N GLU A 60 -16.60 -5.57 1.57
CA GLU A 60 -17.37 -6.19 2.65
C GLU A 60 -18.51 -5.25 3.10
N LEU A 61 -18.23 -3.95 3.25
CA LEU A 61 -19.22 -2.94 3.61
C LEU A 61 -20.25 -2.70 2.49
N ASP A 62 -19.84 -2.82 1.23
CA ASP A 62 -20.71 -2.76 0.05
C ASP A 62 -21.50 -4.06 -0.18
N GLY A 63 -21.21 -5.13 0.56
CA GLY A 63 -21.78 -6.47 0.33
C GLY A 63 -21.29 -7.15 -0.95
N LYS A 64 -20.13 -6.74 -1.49
CA LYS A 64 -19.52 -7.28 -2.71
C LYS A 64 -18.50 -8.36 -2.38
N LEU A 65 -18.41 -9.37 -3.25
CA LEU A 65 -17.31 -10.33 -3.24
C LEU A 65 -16.19 -9.76 -4.13
N ILE A 66 -14.95 -9.75 -3.64
CA ILE A 66 -13.76 -9.36 -4.43
C ILE A 66 -12.83 -10.57 -4.50
N GLU A 67 -12.36 -10.89 -5.69
CA GLU A 67 -11.33 -11.91 -5.90
C GLU A 67 -9.92 -11.27 -5.86
N PRO A 68 -8.87 -12.01 -5.47
CA PRO A 68 -7.51 -11.47 -5.41
C PRO A 68 -7.03 -10.80 -6.71
N GLY A 69 -7.56 -11.22 -7.87
CA GLY A 69 -7.25 -10.64 -9.18
C GLY A 69 -7.80 -9.22 -9.40
N ASP A 70 -8.86 -8.83 -8.68
CA ASP A 70 -9.52 -7.54 -8.86
C ASP A 70 -8.75 -6.37 -8.21
N ILE A 71 -7.80 -6.68 -7.34
CA ILE A 71 -7.17 -5.70 -6.43
C ILE A 71 -5.87 -5.12 -7.00
N LEU A 72 -5.19 -5.87 -7.87
CA LEU A 72 -3.92 -5.46 -8.47
C LEU A 72 -4.05 -4.89 -9.88
N THR A 73 -5.27 -4.81 -10.42
CA THR A 73 -5.53 -4.06 -11.66
C THR A 73 -5.39 -2.58 -11.38
N ASP A 74 -4.35 -1.97 -11.93
CA ASP A 74 -4.21 -0.52 -11.97
C ASP A 74 -5.44 0.07 -12.71
N PRO A 75 -6.26 0.90 -12.06
CA PRO A 75 -7.39 1.55 -12.73
C PRO A 75 -6.91 2.44 -13.90
N ALA A 76 -5.69 2.98 -13.86
CA ALA A 76 -5.11 3.72 -14.99
C ALA A 76 -4.77 2.82 -16.19
N ALA A 77 -4.50 1.54 -15.96
CA ALA A 77 -4.30 0.56 -17.04
C ALA A 77 -5.61 0.19 -17.76
N GLN A 78 -6.78 0.45 -17.15
CA GLN A 78 -8.09 0.25 -17.77
C GLN A 78 -8.55 1.44 -18.63
N GLU A 79 -8.01 2.65 -18.40
CA GLU A 79 -8.38 3.85 -19.16
C GLU A 79 -7.60 4.02 -20.48
N GLY A 80 -6.71 3.09 -20.82
CA GLY A 80 -6.06 3.08 -22.14
C GLY A 80 -5.11 4.24 -22.41
N ASN A 81 -4.63 4.93 -21.38
CA ASN A 81 -3.65 5.99 -21.53
C ASN A 81 -2.24 5.46 -21.16
N PRO A 82 -1.33 5.24 -22.12
CA PRO A 82 0.02 4.80 -21.82
C PRO A 82 0.86 5.97 -21.23
N PRO A 83 1.98 5.66 -20.56
CA PRO A 83 2.86 6.66 -19.94
C PRO A 83 3.44 7.68 -20.92
#